data_AF-A0A232ELH7-F1
#
_entry.id   AF-A0A232ELH7-F1
#
_cell.length_a   1.000
_cell.length_b   1.000
_cell.length_c   1.000
_cell.angle_alpha   90.00
_cell.angle_beta   90.00
_cell.angle_gamma   90.00
#
_symmetry.space_group_name_H-M   'P 1'
#
loop_
_entity.id
_entity.type
_entity.pdbx_description
1 polymer ?
#
loop_
_entity_poly.entity_id
_entity_poly.type
_entity_poly.pdbx_seq_one_letter_code
_entity_poly.pdbx_strand_id
1 'polypeptide(L)'
;MLHSELAAMYASSDKADPIKLFSDLNDLFYSILQKIVVPAQLEKVHRTKLHSFNFSNFLMPTDCINFGYEFNQTQGALRKETIDYVKTRCRAFLIELAIELQKRLPSNIHVLENISLFSQENASCQII
;
A
#
# COMPACT_ATOMS: atom_id res chain seq x y z
N MET A 1 -19.29 31.69 12.73
CA MET A 1 -19.64 30.37 13.29
C MET A 1 -19.17 29.22 12.39
N LEU A 2 -19.45 29.25 11.07
CA LEU A 2 -18.96 28.22 10.12
C LEU A 2 -17.43 28.13 9.95
N HIS A 3 -16.70 29.25 10.03
CA HIS A 3 -15.24 29.25 9.87
C HIS A 3 -14.47 28.65 11.05
N SER A 4 -15.02 28.73 12.27
CA SER A 4 -14.40 28.16 13.48
C SER A 4 -14.58 26.64 13.57
N GLU A 5 -15.67 26.09 13.03
CA GLU A 5 -15.93 24.65 13.00
C GLU A 5 -15.07 23.93 11.94
N LEU A 6 -14.86 24.55 10.77
CA LEU A 6 -13.91 24.05 9.77
C LEU A 6 -12.47 24.06 10.30
N ALA A 7 -12.06 25.12 11.00
CA ALA A 7 -10.73 25.18 11.62
C ALA A 7 -10.56 24.12 12.72
N ALA A 8 -11.62 23.84 13.51
CA ALA A 8 -11.60 22.78 14.52
C ALA A 8 -11.58 21.37 13.90
N MET A 9 -12.21 21.17 12.74
CA MET A 9 -12.15 19.90 11.99
C MET A 9 -10.75 19.68 11.38
N TYR A 10 -10.09 20.73 10.89
CA TYR A 10 -8.68 20.68 10.47
C TYR A 10 -7.73 20.48 11.65
N ALA A 11 -7.96 21.15 12.80
CA ALA A 11 -7.13 21.03 14.00
C ALA A 11 -7.28 19.68 14.74
N SER A 12 -8.40 18.97 14.55
CA SER A 12 -8.55 17.59 15.03
C SER A 12 -7.97 16.55 14.07
N SER A 13 -7.64 16.95 12.83
CA SER A 13 -6.84 16.17 11.88
C SER A 13 -5.33 16.29 12.13
N ASP A 14 -4.90 17.19 13.02
CA ASP A 14 -3.52 17.59 13.32
C ASP A 14 -2.70 16.55 14.11
N LYS A 15 -3.16 15.30 14.16
CA LYS A 15 -2.48 14.16 14.80
C LYS A 15 -2.14 13.02 13.84
N ALA A 16 -2.45 13.17 12.55
CA ALA A 16 -1.97 12.22 11.56
C ALA A 16 -0.50 12.53 11.30
N ASP A 17 0.40 11.83 11.99
CA ASP A 17 1.83 11.84 11.69
C ASP A 17 2.00 11.48 10.20
N PRO A 18 2.42 12.43 9.34
CA PRO A 18 2.54 12.21 7.90
C PRO A 18 3.51 11.08 7.57
N ILE A 19 4.50 10.84 8.43
CA ILE A 19 5.49 9.77 8.28
C ILE A 19 4.84 8.42 8.57
N LYS A 20 4.01 8.33 9.61
CA LYS A 20 3.24 7.13 9.92
C LYS A 20 2.24 6.80 8.82
N LEU A 21 1.45 7.78 8.36
CA LEU A 21 0.52 7.59 7.25
C LEU A 21 1.24 7.08 5.99
N PHE A 22 2.42 7.63 5.74
CA PHE A 22 3.26 7.20 4.62
C PHE A 22 3.75 5.75 4.79
N SER A 23 4.25 5.39 5.98
CA SER A 23 4.65 4.01 6.31
C SER A 23 3.48 3.04 6.11
N ASP A 24 2.31 3.38 6.63
CA ASP A 24 1.10 2.57 6.52
C ASP A 24 0.68 2.38 5.04
N LEU A 25 0.81 3.44 4.22
CA LEU A 25 0.52 3.37 2.78
C LEU A 25 1.53 2.49 2.04
N ASN A 26 2.82 2.58 2.38
CA ASN A 26 3.87 1.76 1.79
C ASN A 26 3.72 0.28 2.17
N ASP A 27 3.33 0.00 3.42
CA ASP A 27 3.03 -1.35 3.91
C ASP A 27 1.78 -1.92 3.23
N LEU A 28 0.72 -1.12 3.08
CA LEU A 28 -0.46 -1.51 2.32
C LEU A 28 -0.09 -1.84 0.87
N PHE A 29 0.69 -0.98 0.21
CA PHE A 29 1.14 -1.21 -1.16
C PHE A 29 1.94 -2.51 -1.26
N TYR A 30 2.92 -2.71 -0.38
CA TYR A 30 3.71 -3.94 -0.35
C TYR A 30 2.83 -5.18 -0.15
N SER A 31 1.87 -5.13 0.78
CA SER A 31 0.95 -6.24 1.05
C SER A 31 0.08 -6.61 -0.15
N ILE A 32 -0.28 -5.63 -0.97
CA ILE A 32 -1.03 -5.86 -2.22
C ILE A 32 -0.11 -6.50 -3.25
N LEU A 33 1.12 -6.00 -3.41
CA LEU A 33 2.10 -6.59 -4.33
C LEU A 33 2.39 -8.05 -3.98
N GLN A 34 2.49 -8.41 -2.70
CA GLN A 34 2.68 -9.81 -2.25
C GLN A 34 1.58 -10.76 -2.77
N LYS A 35 0.38 -10.25 -3.07
CA LYS A 35 -0.73 -11.05 -3.58
C LYS A 35 -0.71 -11.24 -5.10
N ILE A 36 -0.08 -10.32 -5.84
CA ILE A 36 -0.19 -10.26 -7.31
C ILE A 36 1.15 -10.33 -8.05
N VAL A 37 2.28 -10.16 -7.37
CA VAL A 37 3.64 -10.20 -7.94
C VAL A 37 4.33 -11.51 -7.58
N VAL A 38 5.13 -12.05 -8.51
CA VAL A 38 5.95 -13.24 -8.26
C VAL A 38 6.86 -13.00 -7.03
N PRO A 39 6.77 -13.83 -5.96
CA PRO A 39 7.47 -13.59 -4.69
C PRO A 39 8.98 -13.36 -4.85
N ALA A 40 9.64 -14.21 -5.64
CA ALA A 40 11.08 -14.12 -5.89
C ALA A 40 11.52 -12.81 -6.59
N GLN A 41 10.61 -12.08 -7.24
CA GLN A 41 10.91 -10.76 -7.81
C GLN A 41 10.68 -9.65 -6.79
N LEU A 42 9.65 -9.77 -5.97
CA LEU A 42 9.34 -8.80 -4.92
C LEU A 42 10.37 -8.81 -3.78
N GLU A 43 10.92 -9.97 -3.43
CA GLU A 43 11.98 -10.12 -2.41
C GLU A 43 13.27 -9.37 -2.75
N LYS A 44 13.53 -9.12 -4.05
CA LYS A 44 14.69 -8.35 -4.52
C LYS A 44 14.50 -6.84 -4.34
N VAL A 45 13.28 -6.38 -4.03
CA VAL A 45 12.93 -4.97 -3.96
C VAL A 45 13.03 -4.50 -2.52
N HIS A 46 13.91 -3.54 -2.26
CA HIS A 46 13.96 -2.87 -0.97
C HIS A 46 12.70 -2.03 -0.75
N ARG A 47 12.11 -2.07 0.46
CA ARG A 47 10.84 -1.37 0.77
C ARG A 47 10.85 0.14 0.46
N THR A 48 11.99 0.79 0.63
CA THR A 48 12.17 2.23 0.33
C THR A 48 12.15 2.54 -1.18
N LYS A 49 12.32 1.52 -2.04
CA LYS A 49 12.34 1.65 -3.51
C LYS A 49 11.04 1.17 -4.17
N LEU A 50 10.00 0.85 -3.40
CA LEU A 50 8.73 0.35 -3.94
C LEU A 50 8.08 1.32 -4.94
N HIS A 51 8.19 2.63 -4.71
CA HIS A 51 7.66 3.66 -5.60
C HIS A 51 8.23 3.56 -7.04
N SER A 52 9.47 3.09 -7.23
CA SER A 52 10.11 2.96 -8.54
C SER A 52 10.08 1.55 -9.12
N PHE A 53 9.51 0.59 -8.39
CA PHE A 53 9.42 -0.80 -8.84
C PHE A 53 8.34 -0.97 -9.92
N ASN A 54 8.75 -1.38 -11.12
CA ASN A 54 7.83 -1.69 -12.21
C ASN A 54 7.25 -3.11 -12.04
N PHE A 55 6.28 -3.24 -11.13
CA PHE A 55 5.68 -4.52 -10.77
C PHE A 55 4.88 -5.17 -11.91
N SER A 56 4.41 -4.39 -12.89
CA SER A 56 3.62 -4.88 -14.04
C SER A 56 4.35 -5.95 -14.86
N ASN A 57 5.68 -5.93 -14.87
CA ASN A 57 6.51 -6.93 -15.56
C ASN A 57 6.61 -8.27 -14.83
N PHE A 58 6.13 -8.35 -13.59
CA PHE A 58 6.34 -9.48 -12.69
C PHE A 58 5.03 -10.00 -12.09
N LEU A 59 3.90 -9.66 -12.71
CA LEU A 59 2.58 -10.10 -12.26
C LEU A 59 2.44 -11.62 -12.39
N MET A 60 1.86 -12.25 -11.36
CA MET A 60 1.50 -13.66 -11.40
C MET A 60 0.32 -13.91 -12.36
N PRO A 61 0.26 -15.09 -12.99
CA PRO A 61 -0.95 -15.60 -13.62
C PRO A 61 -2.10 -15.69 -12.60
N THR A 62 -3.34 -15.53 -13.07
CA THR A 62 -4.55 -15.56 -12.21
C THR A 62 -4.64 -16.84 -11.38
N ASP A 63 -4.26 -17.98 -11.94
CA ASP A 63 -4.34 -19.28 -11.26
C ASP A 63 -3.32 -19.45 -10.12
N CYS A 64 -2.28 -18.61 -10.10
CA CYS A 64 -1.27 -18.63 -9.04
C CYS A 64 -1.62 -17.69 -7.88
N ILE A 65 -2.69 -16.91 -7.98
CA ILE A 65 -3.13 -15.99 -6.94
C ILE A 65 -3.99 -16.74 -5.92
N ASN A 66 -3.66 -16.58 -4.63
CA ASN A 66 -4.49 -17.08 -3.55
C ASN A 66 -5.63 -16.09 -3.25
N PHE A 67 -6.86 -16.48 -3.59
CA PHE A 67 -8.08 -15.69 -3.34
C PHE A 67 -8.66 -15.87 -1.92
N GLY A 68 -7.98 -16.66 -1.07
CA GLY A 68 -8.37 -16.87 0.32
C GLY A 68 -9.16 -18.16 0.56
N TYR A 69 -9.17 -18.59 1.82
CA TYR A 69 -9.79 -19.85 2.25
C TYR A 69 -11.29 -19.88 1.95
N GLU A 70 -12.03 -18.83 2.31
CA GLU A 70 -13.49 -18.79 2.13
C GLU A 70 -13.91 -18.88 0.66
N PHE A 71 -13.19 -18.18 -0.23
CA PHE A 71 -13.40 -18.28 -1.67
C PHE A 71 -13.17 -19.72 -2.14
N ASN A 72 -12.08 -20.34 -1.67
CA ASN A 72 -11.74 -21.70 -2.09
C ASN A 72 -12.75 -22.76 -1.61
N GLN A 73 -13.39 -22.55 -0.46
CA GLN A 73 -14.43 -23.44 0.08
C GLN A 73 -15.78 -23.26 -0.62
N THR A 74 -16.12 -22.05 -1.07
CA THR A 74 -17.45 -21.72 -1.60
C THR A 74 -17.54 -21.86 -3.13
N GLN A 75 -16.43 -21.81 -3.85
CA GLN A 75 -16.43 -21.87 -5.32
C GLN A 75 -16.94 -23.19 -5.91
N GLY A 76 -16.92 -24.30 -5.16
CA GLY A 76 -17.27 -25.64 -5.68
C GLY A 76 -18.71 -25.78 -6.19
N ALA A 77 -19.63 -24.89 -5.77
CA ALA A 77 -21.01 -24.85 -6.25
C ALA A 77 -21.18 -24.04 -7.56
N LEU A 78 -20.14 -23.36 -8.03
CA LEU A 78 -20.18 -22.47 -9.19
C LEU A 78 -19.64 -23.14 -10.45
N ARG A 79 -20.09 -22.67 -11.60
CA ARG A 79 -19.51 -23.06 -12.90
C ARG A 79 -18.11 -22.50 -13.04
N LYS A 80 -17.23 -23.26 -13.71
CA LYS A 80 -15.83 -22.86 -13.92
C LYS A 80 -15.70 -21.49 -14.58
N GLU A 81 -16.52 -21.18 -15.58
CA GLU A 81 -16.48 -19.87 -16.27
C GLU A 81 -16.79 -18.71 -15.32
N THR A 82 -17.71 -18.93 -14.37
CA THR A 82 -18.04 -17.94 -13.34
C THR A 82 -16.86 -17.73 -12.38
N ILE A 83 -16.21 -18.82 -11.96
CA ILE A 83 -15.04 -18.77 -11.07
C ILE A 83 -13.90 -18.00 -11.76
N ASP A 84 -13.58 -18.36 -13.01
CA ASP A 84 -12.49 -17.77 -13.78
C ASP A 84 -12.74 -16.27 -14.02
N TYR A 85 -13.99 -15.90 -14.31
CA TYR A 85 -14.40 -14.51 -14.44
C TYR A 85 -14.22 -13.71 -13.14
N VAL A 86 -14.67 -14.25 -12.00
CA VAL A 86 -14.51 -13.58 -10.69
C VAL A 86 -13.03 -13.43 -10.34
N LYS A 87 -12.23 -14.49 -10.49
CA LYS A 87 -10.78 -14.44 -10.25
C LYS A 87 -10.09 -13.37 -11.11
N THR A 88 -10.45 -13.30 -12.39
CA THR A 88 -9.92 -12.30 -13.32
C THR A 88 -10.29 -10.89 -12.91
N ARG A 89 -11.56 -10.65 -12.52
CA ARG A 89 -12.04 -9.36 -11.99
C ARG A 89 -11.30 -8.95 -10.72
N CYS A 90 -11.14 -9.86 -9.77
CA CYS A 90 -10.42 -9.60 -8.52
C CYS A 90 -8.94 -9.27 -8.78
N ARG A 91 -8.27 -10.01 -9.67
CA ARG A 91 -6.89 -9.72 -10.07
C ARG A 91 -6.78 -8.32 -10.69
N ALA A 92 -7.66 -7.99 -11.63
CA ALA A 92 -7.67 -6.68 -12.29
C ALA A 92 -7.86 -5.54 -11.27
N PHE A 93 -8.79 -5.71 -10.32
CA PHE A 93 -8.99 -4.75 -9.24
C PHE A 93 -7.71 -4.54 -8.40
N LEU A 94 -7.03 -5.61 -8.00
CA LEU A 94 -5.81 -5.51 -7.20
C LEU A 94 -4.68 -4.82 -7.98
N ILE A 95 -4.58 -5.05 -9.29
CA ILE A 95 -3.61 -4.36 -10.16
C ILE A 95 -3.92 -2.86 -10.21
N GLU A 96 -5.17 -2.48 -10.49
CA GLU A 96 -5.56 -1.07 -10.53
C GLU A 96 -5.35 -0.38 -9.18
N LEU A 97 -5.69 -1.05 -8.08
CA LEU A 97 -5.42 -0.54 -6.74
C LEU A 97 -3.91 -0.33 -6.51
N ALA A 98 -3.06 -1.28 -6.91
CA ALA A 98 -1.62 -1.14 -6.82
C ALA A 98 -1.09 0.04 -7.66
N ILE A 99 -1.60 0.23 -8.87
CA ILE A 99 -1.25 1.38 -9.74
C ILE A 99 -1.61 2.69 -9.03
N GLU A 100 -2.83 2.78 -8.49
CA GLU A 100 -3.31 3.97 -7.81
C GLU A 100 -2.52 4.26 -6.52
N LEU A 101 -2.16 3.24 -5.74
CA LEU A 101 -1.32 3.41 -4.57
C LEU A 101 0.09 3.88 -4.97
N GLN A 102 0.69 3.29 -6.00
CA GLN A 102 2.03 3.67 -6.45
C GLN A 102 2.09 5.14 -6.90
N LYS A 103 1.05 5.64 -7.59
CA LYS A 103 0.94 7.06 -7.98
C LYS A 103 0.94 8.02 -6.79
N ARG A 104 0.52 7.56 -5.61
CA ARG A 104 0.43 8.34 -4.38
C ARG A 104 1.69 8.24 -3.52
N LEU A 105 2.63 7.36 -3.86
CA LEU A 105 3.93 7.26 -3.20
C LEU A 105 4.88 8.29 -3.82
N PRO A 106 5.30 9.34 -3.10
CA PRO A 106 6.12 10.39 -3.65
C PRO A 106 7.58 9.90 -3.84
N SER A 107 8.25 10.34 -4.90
CA SER A 107 9.64 9.95 -5.22
C SER A 107 10.67 10.54 -4.24
N ASN A 108 10.36 11.65 -3.58
CA ASN A 108 11.17 12.30 -2.55
C ASN A 108 10.93 11.73 -1.14
N ILE A 109 10.42 10.50 -1.05
CA ILE A 109 10.20 9.72 0.17
C ILE A 109 11.35 9.79 1.18
N HIS A 110 12.57 9.69 0.69
CA HIS A 110 13.80 9.73 1.48
C HIS A 110 14.03 11.09 2.13
N VAL A 111 13.49 12.17 1.53
CA VAL A 111 13.56 13.52 2.10
C VAL A 111 12.62 13.63 3.31
N LEU A 112 11.42 13.04 3.23
CA LEU A 112 10.47 13.04 4.34
C LEU A 112 10.95 12.17 5.51
N GLU A 113 11.56 11.02 5.23
CA GLU A 113 12.24 10.18 6.23
C GLU A 113 13.44 10.91 6.86
N ASN A 114 14.21 11.68 6.09
CA ASN A 114 15.32 12.46 6.64
C ASN A 114 14.83 13.62 7.51
N ILE A 115 13.74 14.30 7.13
CA ILE A 115 13.14 15.39 7.91
C ILE A 115 12.60 14.88 9.26
N SER A 116 12.07 13.66 9.31
CA SER A 116 11.58 13.07 10.56
C SER A 116 12.67 12.82 11.59
N LEU A 117 13.90 12.51 11.15
CA LEU A 117 15.06 12.36 12.05
C LEU A 117 15.40 13.67 12.79
N PHE A 118 15.05 14.82 12.20
CA PHE A 118 15.21 16.15 12.79
C PHE A 118 13.99 16.61 13.60
N SER A 119 12.94 15.79 13.72
CA SER A 119 11.79 16.14 14.55
C SER A 119 12.18 16.22 16.04
N GLN A 120 11.53 17.13 16.75
CA GLN A 120 11.93 17.69 18.05
C GLN A 120 12.10 16.64 19.17
N GLU A 121 11.57 15.42 19.00
CA GLU A 121 11.74 14.31 19.95
C GLU A 121 13.19 13.82 20.05
N ASN A 122 13.98 13.90 18.97
CA ASN A 122 15.40 13.51 18.99
C ASN A 122 16.34 14.63 19.48
N ALA A 123 15.86 15.87 19.54
CA ALA A 123 16.67 17.04 19.91
C ALA A 123 16.83 17.23 21.43
N SER A 124 16.17 16.39 22.25
CA SER A 124 16.16 16.56 23.71
C SER A 124 17.36 15.93 24.44
N CYS A 125 18.35 15.39 23.73
CA CYS A 125 19.53 14.75 24.34
C CYS A 125 20.84 15.55 24.25
N GLN A 126 20.83 16.83 23.88
CA GLN A 126 22.04 17.68 23.91
C GLN A 126 21.84 18.89 24.82
N ILE A 127 21.70 18.64 26.12
CA ILE A 127 22.12 19.60 27.15
C ILE A 127 22.92 18.81 28.18
N ILE A 128 24.24 18.73 27.96
CA ILE A 128 25.25 18.48 29.00
C ILE A 128 26.01 19.79 29.17
#